data_AF-A0AAW0JE80-F1
#
_entry.id   AF-A0AAW0JE80-F1
#
_cell.length_a   1.000
_cell.length_b   1.000
_cell.length_c   1.000
_cell.angle_alpha   90.00
_cell.angle_beta   90.00
_cell.angle_gamma   90.00
#
_symmetry.space_group_name_H-M   'P 1'
#
loop_
_entity.id
_entity.type
_entity.pdbx_description
1 polymer ?
#
loop_
_entity_poly.entity_id
_entity_poly.type
_entity_poly.pdbx_seq_one_letter_code
_entity_poly.pdbx_strand_id
1 'polypeptide(L)'
;MNEKPKVSSKLYMCVCEGLSCGNEDHCEGQQCFSSLSINDGFHVYQKGCFQVYEQGKMTCKTPPSPGQAVECCQGDWCNRNITAQLPTKGSHGFFYF
;
A
#
# COMPACT_ATOMS: atom_id res chain seq x y z
N MET A 1 -9.49 2.85 -37.07
CA MET A 1 -8.72 3.00 -35.82
C MET A 1 -9.67 2.79 -34.67
N ASN A 2 -9.69 1.60 -34.05
CA ASN A 2 -10.56 1.33 -32.91
C ASN A 2 -9.85 1.83 -31.65
N GLU A 3 -10.23 3.03 -31.20
CA GLU A 3 -9.87 3.54 -29.89
C GLU A 3 -10.57 2.65 -28.86
N LYS A 4 -9.81 1.73 -28.24
CA LYS A 4 -10.33 0.93 -27.13
C LYS A 4 -10.76 1.91 -26.04
N PRO A 5 -11.92 1.71 -25.38
CA PRO A 5 -12.29 2.55 -24.26
C PRO A 5 -11.17 2.44 -23.24
N LYS A 6 -10.45 3.54 -22.99
CA LYS A 6 -9.64 3.65 -21.78
C LYS A 6 -10.65 3.49 -20.65
N VAL A 7 -10.70 2.31 -20.03
CA VAL A 7 -11.45 2.09 -18.81
C VAL A 7 -10.99 3.20 -17.87
N SER A 8 -11.87 4.18 -17.64
CA SER A 8 -11.63 5.27 -16.70
C SER A 8 -11.50 4.60 -15.35
N SER A 9 -10.26 4.31 -15.00
CA SER A 9 -9.92 3.68 -13.75
C SER A 9 -9.96 4.79 -12.75
N LYS A 10 -10.93 4.70 -11.82
CA LYS A 10 -11.10 5.72 -10.79
C LYS A 10 -9.79 5.86 -10.01
N LEU A 11 -9.27 7.08 -9.98
CA LEU A 11 -8.15 7.44 -9.15
C LEU A 11 -8.65 7.99 -7.82
N TYR A 12 -7.83 7.81 -6.79
CA TYR A 12 -8.06 8.26 -5.44
C TYR A 12 -6.90 9.12 -4.99
N MET A 13 -7.20 10.16 -4.24
CA MET A 13 -6.20 10.92 -3.54
C MET A 13 -5.72 10.12 -2.32
N CYS A 14 -4.42 10.05 -2.07
CA CYS A 14 -3.84 9.28 -0.96
C CYS A 14 -2.88 10.16 -0.16
N VAL A 15 -2.76 9.89 1.14
CA VAL A 15 -1.65 10.45 1.94
C VAL A 15 -0.35 9.86 1.40
N CYS A 16 0.66 10.71 1.21
CA CYS A 16 1.99 10.32 0.79
C CYS A 16 3.00 10.75 1.86
N GLU A 17 3.67 9.78 2.48
CA GLU A 17 4.64 10.00 3.55
C GLU A 17 5.86 9.10 3.37
N GLY A 18 7.04 9.65 3.66
CA GLY A 18 8.31 8.92 3.60
C GLY A 18 8.98 8.99 2.23
N LEU A 19 9.91 8.05 2.00
CA LEU A 19 10.79 8.08 0.83
C LEU A 19 10.07 7.92 -0.53
N SER A 20 8.83 7.43 -0.53
CA SER A 20 8.03 7.24 -1.74
C SER A 20 7.53 8.53 -2.38
N CYS A 21 7.61 9.67 -1.68
CA CYS A 21 6.78 10.84 -1.98
C CYS A 21 7.56 12.13 -2.34
N GLY A 22 8.89 12.10 -2.32
CA GLY A 22 9.70 13.28 -2.62
C GLY A 22 9.32 14.48 -1.73
N ASN A 23 8.85 15.57 -2.34
CA ASN A 23 8.40 16.79 -1.65
C ASN A 23 6.87 16.91 -1.53
N GLU A 24 6.11 15.94 -2.01
CA GLU A 24 4.64 15.97 -1.98
C GLU A 24 4.10 15.24 -0.74
N ASP A 25 3.04 15.78 -0.15
CA ASP A 25 2.31 15.18 0.98
C ASP A 25 1.15 14.28 0.55
N HIS A 26 0.88 14.23 -0.76
CA HIS A 26 -0.20 13.47 -1.35
C HIS A 26 0.18 12.92 -2.72
N CYS A 27 -0.54 11.89 -3.16
CA CYS A 27 -0.43 11.39 -4.51
C CYS A 27 -1.78 10.83 -4.99
N GLU A 28 -1.97 10.79 -6.30
CA GLU A 28 -3.18 10.26 -6.93
C GLU A 28 -2.90 8.90 -7.57
N GLY A 29 -3.73 7.88 -7.28
CA GLY A 29 -3.58 6.54 -7.84
C GLY A 29 -4.80 5.64 -7.66
N GLN A 30 -4.77 4.42 -8.22
CA GLN A 30 -5.93 3.51 -8.21
C GLN A 30 -6.15 2.81 -6.86
N GLN A 31 -5.15 2.84 -5.97
CA GLN A 31 -5.18 2.23 -4.65
C GLN A 31 -4.16 2.91 -3.73
N CYS A 32 -4.52 3.17 -2.48
CA CYS A 32 -3.59 3.70 -1.48
C CYS A 32 -2.94 2.57 -0.68
N PHE A 33 -1.75 2.81 -0.14
CA PHE A 33 -1.08 1.91 0.79
C PHE A 33 -0.55 2.62 2.04
N SER A 34 -0.36 1.83 3.09
CA SER A 34 0.53 2.11 4.21
C SER A 34 1.44 0.90 4.40
N SER A 35 2.73 1.12 4.62
CA SER A 35 3.70 0.05 4.82
C SER A 35 4.57 0.30 6.05
N LEU A 36 5.04 -0.81 6.61
CA LEU A 36 6.03 -0.85 7.68
C LEU A 36 7.10 -1.85 7.28
N SER A 37 8.35 -1.42 7.27
CA SER A 37 9.51 -2.30 7.10
C SER A 37 10.55 -2.08 8.18
N ILE A 38 11.40 -3.08 8.40
CA ILE A 38 12.59 -2.98 9.25
C ILE A 38 13.80 -2.85 8.33
N ASN A 39 14.50 -1.72 8.40
CA ASN A 39 15.75 -1.49 7.69
C ASN A 39 16.86 -1.23 8.71
N ASP A 40 17.91 -2.07 8.71
CA ASP A 40 19.01 -2.02 9.69
C ASP A 40 18.55 -1.95 11.17
N GLY A 41 17.44 -2.64 11.49
CA GLY A 41 16.85 -2.66 12.83
C GLY A 41 15.93 -1.49 13.15
N PHE A 42 15.78 -0.51 12.25
CA PHE A 42 14.90 0.63 12.41
C PHE A 42 13.57 0.43 11.68
N HIS A 43 12.47 0.85 12.32
CA HIS A 43 11.15 0.89 11.70
C HIS A 43 11.07 2.03 10.69
N VAL A 44 10.70 1.70 9.45
CA VAL A 44 10.45 2.63 8.37
C VAL A 44 8.98 2.54 7.99
N TYR A 45 8.26 3.65 8.18
CA TYR A 45 6.86 3.78 7.79
C TYR A 45 6.77 4.54 6.47
N GLN A 46 5.90 4.08 5.57
CA GLN A 46 5.64 4.79 4.32
C GLN A 46 4.16 4.77 3.99
N LYS A 47 3.70 5.79 3.28
CA LYS A 47 2.36 5.87 2.71
C LYS A 47 2.46 6.36 1.28
N GLY A 48 1.53 5.94 0.44
CA GLY A 48 1.45 6.40 -0.94
C GLY A 48 0.35 5.71 -1.73
N CYS A 49 0.50 5.70 -3.04
CA CYS A 49 -0.47 5.17 -3.98
C CYS A 49 0.16 4.31 -5.06
N PHE A 50 -0.58 3.29 -5.50
CA PHE A 50 -0.27 2.52 -6.69
C PHE A 50 -0.97 3.15 -7.90
N GLN A 51 -0.19 3.49 -8.93
CA GLN A 51 -0.73 3.96 -10.21
C GLN A 51 -1.51 2.86 -10.95
N VAL A 52 -1.09 1.61 -10.76
CA VAL A 52 -1.66 0.43 -11.41
C VAL A 52 -2.27 -0.49 -10.36
N TYR A 53 -3.58 -0.74 -10.46
CA TYR A 53 -4.34 -1.57 -9.52
C TYR A 53 -3.80 -2.99 -9.42
N GLU A 54 -3.40 -3.61 -10.53
CA GLU A 54 -2.86 -4.98 -10.49
C GLU A 54 -1.51 -5.05 -9.74
N GLN A 55 -0.68 -4.01 -9.81
CA GLN A 55 0.54 -3.93 -8.99
C GLN A 55 0.17 -3.84 -7.51
N GLY A 56 -0.75 -2.93 -7.17
CA GLY A 56 -1.24 -2.80 -5.80
C GLY A 56 -1.78 -4.12 -5.28
N LYS A 57 -2.71 -4.75 -6.01
CA LYS A 57 -3.31 -6.04 -5.67
C LYS A 57 -2.28 -7.15 -5.40
N MET A 58 -1.20 -7.23 -6.17
CA MET A 58 -0.14 -8.21 -5.94
C MET A 58 0.60 -7.91 -4.62
N THR A 59 0.97 -6.65 -4.38
CA THR A 59 1.65 -6.24 -3.14
C THR A 59 0.74 -6.43 -1.91
N CYS A 60 -0.51 -5.98 -1.98
CA CYS A 60 -1.48 -6.06 -0.88
C CYS A 60 -1.89 -7.51 -0.53
N LYS A 61 -1.71 -8.46 -1.45
CA LYS A 61 -1.96 -9.89 -1.21
C LYS A 61 -0.75 -10.63 -0.68
N THR A 62 0.43 -10.02 -0.73
CA THR A 62 1.64 -10.65 -0.21
C THR A 62 1.51 -10.72 1.31
N PRO A 63 1.59 -11.92 1.91
CA PRO A 63 1.54 -12.05 3.36
C PRO A 63 2.63 -11.22 4.04
N PRO A 64 2.35 -10.61 5.20
CA PRO A 64 3.36 -9.87 5.93
C PRO A 64 4.44 -10.82 6.44
N SER A 65 5.68 -10.36 6.39
CA SER A 65 6.84 -11.02 6.98
C SER A 65 7.16 -10.40 8.34
N PRO A 66 8.01 -11.03 9.18
CA PRO A 66 8.42 -10.45 10.45
C PRO A 66 9.09 -9.07 10.35
N GLY A 67 9.59 -8.69 9.16
CA GLY A 67 10.25 -7.41 8.93
C GLY A 67 9.55 -6.51 7.90
N GLN A 68 8.40 -6.92 7.36
CA GLN A 68 7.67 -6.11 6.38
C GLN A 68 6.17 -6.42 6.38
N ALA A 69 5.34 -5.39 6.41
CA ALA A 69 3.89 -5.49 6.22
C ALA A 69 3.40 -4.35 5.34
N VAL A 70 2.33 -4.63 4.57
CA VAL A 70 1.66 -3.64 3.73
C VAL A 70 0.15 -3.77 3.92
N GLU A 71 -0.52 -2.66 4.17
CA GLU A 71 -1.98 -2.56 4.21
C GLU A 71 -2.44 -1.62 3.11
N CYS A 72 -3.56 -1.96 2.46
CA CYS A 72 -4.07 -1.23 1.32
C CYS A 72 -5.55 -0.94 1.44
N CYS A 73 -5.98 0.16 0.81
CA CYS A 73 -7.37 0.58 0.78
C CYS A 73 -7.68 1.33 -0.52
N GLN A 74 -8.96 1.46 -0.85
CA GLN A 74 -9.44 2.24 -1.99
C GLN A 74 -10.43 3.29 -1.49
N GLY A 75 -10.28 4.53 -1.95
CA GLY A 75 -11.04 5.69 -1.49
C GLY A 75 -10.13 6.88 -1.21
N ASP A 76 -10.66 8.09 -1.37
CA ASP A 76 -9.90 9.32 -1.12
C ASP A 76 -9.46 9.39 0.34
N TRP A 77 -8.17 9.61 0.53
CA TRP A 77 -7.45 9.71 1.80
C TRP A 77 -7.63 8.51 2.73
N CYS A 78 -7.99 7.34 2.18
CA CYS A 78 -8.32 6.17 2.99
C CYS A 78 -7.15 5.69 3.85
N ASN A 79 -5.91 5.93 3.42
CA ASN A 79 -4.71 5.51 4.13
C ASN A 79 -4.29 6.44 5.28
N ARG A 80 -5.06 7.49 5.56
CA ARG A 80 -4.76 8.43 6.66
C ARG A 80 -4.80 7.77 8.04
N ASN A 81 -5.72 6.83 8.24
CA ASN A 81 -5.99 6.22 9.54
C ASN A 81 -5.59 4.74 9.64
N ILE A 82 -4.97 4.18 8.60
CA ILE A 82 -4.47 2.80 8.62
C ILE A 82 -2.96 2.82 8.87
N THR A 83 -2.47 1.83 9.61
CA THR A 83 -1.06 1.68 9.92
C THR A 83 -0.72 0.21 9.80
N ALA A 84 0.21 -0.13 8.90
CA ALA A 84 0.63 -1.51 8.73
C ALA A 84 1.30 -2.04 10.00
N GLN A 85 0.97 -3.27 10.37
CA GLN A 85 1.51 -3.92 11.56
C GLN A 85 2.28 -5.18 11.18
N LEU A 86 3.45 -5.35 11.78
CA LEU A 86 4.22 -6.58 11.67
C LEU A 86 3.51 -7.71 12.43
N PRO A 87 3.57 -8.95 11.94
CA PRO A 87 2.99 -10.08 12.63
C PRO A 87 3.72 -10.28 13.97
N THR A 88 2.97 -10.36 15.07
CA THR A 88 3.55 -10.69 16.37
C THR A 88 4.12 -12.11 16.36
N LYS A 89 5.31 -12.33 16.93
CA LYS A 89 5.83 -13.69 17.14
C LYS A 89 4.85 -14.45 18.04
N GLY A 90 4.00 -15.29 17.44
CA GLY A 90 2.94 -16.03 18.13
C GLY A 90 1.63 -16.10 17.35
N SER A 91 1.37 -15.17 16.43
CA SER A 91 0.27 -15.29 15.46
C SER A 91 0.79 -16.01 14.22
N HIS A 92 1.00 -17.33 14.33
CA HIS A 92 0.81 -18.24 13.20
C HIS A 92 -0.66 -18.07 12.77
N GLY A 93 -0.92 -17.06 11.94
CA GLY A 93 -2.14 -17.00 11.15
C GLY A 93 -2.17 -18.29 10.35
N PHE A 94 -3.11 -19.16 10.70
CA PHE A 94 -3.31 -20.45 10.06
C PHE A 94 -3.47 -20.26 8.55
N PHE A 95 -2.39 -20.51 7.81
CA PHE A 95 -2.47 -20.82 6.39
C PHE A 95 -2.96 -22.26 6.28
N TYR A 96 -4.28 -22.47 6.32
CA TYR A 96 -4.88 -23.69 5.80
C TYR A 96 -4.88 -23.58 4.26
N PHE A 97 -3.99 -24.33 3.61
CA PHE A 97 -4.22 -24.87 2.28
C PHE A 97 -4.67 -26.32 2.42
#